data_AF-A0AAW3JXU6-F1
#
_entry.id   AF-A0AAW3JXU6-F1
#
_cell.length_a   1.000
_cell.length_b   1.000
_cell.length_c   1.000
_cell.angle_alpha   90.00
_cell.angle_beta   90.00
_cell.angle_gamma   90.00
#
_symmetry.space_group_name_H-M   'P 1'
#
loop_
_entity.id
_entity.type
_entity.pdbx_description
1 polymer ?
#
loop_
_entity_poly.entity_id
_entity_poly.type
_entity_poly.pdbx_seq_one_letter_code
_entity_poly.pdbx_strand_id
1 'polypeptide(L)'
;MSSGAKQLTRVGFEASPGVIATTWNTFAFTTNGLDAAAQTTESQTIKDSRIAAGTLVTGVEVQGDIESEWAYGIQDKVLELVAFNAWNNNVLSFGGTTRKTLSIIRGFSDIDNFQAFTGCHINQWTLSIPDSGIVTSKFAIMGMKRTAYEVAPTGTVTPAVDAVPLTSLSTGDILIDGEKKPGMCITQIELTIDNTMQIQKCLDYENNIAAILETIMKGSGNFTIAWSKNTAELYEKQFLNEPIGLEYSLKDTAGNKYTLKLPKVQVSAPLPSGGAGDVLTTQFSFTVADVAPTLTRIPVVAGP
;
A
#
# COMPACT_ATOMS: atom_id res chain seq x y z
N MET A 1 -24.91 -16.41 10.90
CA MET A 1 -23.53 -16.81 10.55
C MET A 1 -23.25 -16.29 9.15
N SER A 2 -22.06 -15.75 8.90
CA SER A 2 -21.69 -15.16 7.60
C SER A 2 -20.76 -16.07 6.80
N SER A 3 -20.86 -16.05 5.47
CA SER A 3 -19.92 -16.73 4.57
C SER A 3 -18.80 -15.80 4.12
N GLY A 4 -17.58 -16.34 4.00
CA GLY A 4 -16.41 -15.59 3.53
C GLY A 4 -16.60 -14.93 2.16
N ALA A 5 -17.46 -15.50 1.30
CA ALA A 5 -17.78 -14.96 -0.03
C ALA A 5 -18.73 -13.75 -0.01
N LYS A 6 -19.37 -13.45 1.13
CA LYS A 6 -20.37 -12.36 1.26
C LYS A 6 -19.82 -11.12 1.96
N GLN A 7 -18.49 -11.01 1.95
CA GLN A 7 -17.78 -9.83 2.41
C GLN A 7 -17.73 -8.77 1.31
N LEU A 8 -17.80 -7.51 1.70
CA LEU A 8 -17.58 -6.38 0.79
C LEU A 8 -16.70 -5.33 1.41
N THR A 9 -15.94 -4.65 0.56
CA THR A 9 -15.18 -3.46 0.92
C THR A 9 -15.62 -2.34 -0.01
N ARG A 10 -15.99 -1.19 0.56
CA ARG A 10 -16.26 0.03 -0.21
C ARG A 10 -15.36 1.14 0.27
N VAL A 11 -14.82 1.91 -0.66
CA VAL A 11 -13.97 3.07 -0.39
C VAL A 11 -14.61 4.32 -0.99
N GLY A 12 -14.65 5.40 -0.23
CA GLY A 12 -15.18 6.68 -0.67
C GLY A 12 -14.34 7.83 -0.14
N PHE A 13 -14.11 8.87 -0.96
CA PHE A 13 -13.40 10.06 -0.50
C PHE A 13 -14.30 10.90 0.41
N GLU A 14 -13.74 11.34 1.52
CA GLU A 14 -14.43 12.23 2.45
C GLU A 14 -14.32 13.68 1.96
N ALA A 15 -15.38 14.46 2.19
CA ALA A 15 -15.33 15.91 1.95
C ALA A 15 -14.45 16.63 2.99
N SER A 16 -14.41 16.10 4.21
CA SER A 16 -13.52 16.52 5.29
C SER A 16 -13.25 15.32 6.22
N PRO A 17 -12.10 15.28 6.92
CA PRO A 17 -11.74 14.16 7.79
C PRO A 17 -12.86 13.79 8.77
N GLY A 18 -13.24 12.50 8.76
CA GLY A 18 -14.26 11.96 9.67
C GLY A 18 -15.71 12.12 9.19
N VAL A 19 -15.97 12.84 8.09
CA VAL A 19 -17.31 12.96 7.50
C VAL A 19 -17.49 11.84 6.48
N ILE A 20 -18.47 10.97 6.74
CA ILE A 20 -18.71 9.79 5.92
C ILE A 20 -18.95 10.15 4.45
N ALA A 21 -18.28 9.43 3.55
CA ALA A 21 -18.42 9.62 2.11
C ALA A 21 -19.86 9.31 1.62
N THR A 22 -20.26 9.99 0.53
CA THR A 22 -21.57 9.77 -0.13
C THR A 22 -21.44 9.10 -1.49
N THR A 23 -20.21 8.96 -2.00
CA THR A 23 -19.89 8.23 -3.23
C THR A 23 -18.90 7.12 -2.90
N TRP A 24 -19.21 5.92 -3.34
CA TRP A 24 -18.51 4.70 -2.98
C TRP A 24 -18.04 3.95 -4.21
N ASN A 25 -16.85 3.38 -4.14
CA ASN A 25 -16.37 2.39 -5.11
C ASN A 25 -16.21 1.07 -4.37
N THR A 26 -16.76 0.00 -4.94
CA THR A 26 -16.53 -1.35 -4.40
C THR A 26 -15.11 -1.75 -4.75
N PHE A 27 -14.30 -1.99 -3.73
CA PHE A 27 -12.88 -2.32 -3.88
C PHE A 27 -12.73 -3.84 -3.82
N ALA A 28 -12.21 -4.45 -4.88
CA ALA A 28 -11.88 -5.87 -4.87
C ALA A 28 -10.64 -6.11 -3.99
N PHE A 29 -10.72 -7.08 -3.10
CA PHE A 29 -9.68 -7.38 -2.12
C PHE A 29 -9.49 -8.89 -1.98
N THR A 30 -8.28 -9.30 -1.63
CA THR A 30 -7.96 -10.69 -1.25
C THR A 30 -8.07 -10.85 0.26
N THR A 31 -7.59 -9.87 1.02
CA THR A 31 -7.69 -9.81 2.47
C THR A 31 -8.09 -8.40 2.93
N ASN A 32 -8.87 -8.34 4.01
CA ASN A 32 -9.21 -7.08 4.67
C ASN A 32 -9.12 -7.29 6.19
N GLY A 33 -8.01 -6.82 6.76
CA GLY A 33 -7.71 -6.86 8.18
C GLY A 33 -8.06 -5.58 8.94
N LEU A 34 -8.77 -4.62 8.32
CA LEU A 34 -9.12 -3.36 8.96
C LEU A 34 -10.09 -3.61 10.13
N ASP A 35 -9.70 -3.17 11.33
CA ASP A 35 -10.47 -3.33 12.55
C ASP A 35 -10.26 -2.16 13.52
N ALA A 36 -11.07 -2.12 14.60
CA ALA A 36 -10.91 -1.21 15.71
C ALA A 36 -10.66 -1.98 17.00
N ALA A 37 -9.48 -1.80 17.59
CA ALA A 37 -9.11 -2.40 18.86
C ALA A 37 -9.32 -1.41 20.01
N ALA A 38 -10.02 -1.85 21.07
CA ALA A 38 -10.12 -1.08 22.30
C ALA A 38 -8.79 -1.18 23.08
N GLN A 39 -8.22 -0.04 23.45
CA GLN A 39 -7.12 0.03 24.39
C GLN A 39 -7.68 0.04 25.80
N THR A 40 -7.18 -0.83 26.67
CA THR A 40 -7.68 -0.98 28.04
C THR A 40 -6.58 -0.86 29.08
N THR A 41 -6.92 -0.29 30.23
CA THR A 41 -6.02 -0.18 31.37
C THR A 41 -6.62 -0.92 32.56
N GLU A 42 -5.83 -1.75 33.22
CA GLU A 42 -6.25 -2.45 34.43
C GLU A 42 -6.34 -1.49 35.61
N SER A 43 -7.45 -1.56 36.34
CA SER A 43 -7.62 -0.81 37.58
C SER A 43 -6.74 -1.40 38.68
N GLN A 44 -5.80 -0.60 39.18
CA GLN A 44 -4.94 -0.93 40.32
C GLN A 44 -5.60 -0.57 41.67
N THR A 45 -6.92 -0.37 41.69
CA THR A 45 -7.64 -0.04 42.93
C THR A 45 -7.61 -1.23 43.89
N ILE A 46 -6.95 -1.04 45.04
CA ILE A 46 -6.92 -2.03 46.11
C ILE A 46 -8.29 -2.05 46.79
N LYS A 47 -8.96 -3.21 46.70
CA LYS A 47 -10.15 -3.53 47.49
C LYS A 47 -9.73 -4.55 48.55
N ASP A 48 -10.47 -4.64 49.65
CA ASP A 48 -10.30 -5.70 50.67
C ASP A 48 -10.79 -7.05 50.13
N SER A 49 -10.23 -7.45 48.98
CA SER A 49 -10.55 -8.63 48.20
C SER A 49 -9.32 -9.00 47.38
N ARG A 50 -9.10 -10.30 47.17
CA ARG A 50 -7.98 -10.81 46.37
C ARG A 50 -8.25 -10.82 44.85
N ILE A 51 -9.40 -10.31 44.42
CA ILE A 51 -9.82 -10.30 43.00
C ILE A 51 -9.54 -8.92 42.39
N ALA A 52 -8.91 -8.91 41.21
CA ALA A 52 -8.59 -7.68 40.47
C ALA A 52 -9.86 -6.89 40.11
N ALA A 53 -9.73 -5.55 40.08
CA ALA A 53 -10.86 -4.65 39.82
C ALA A 53 -11.32 -4.61 38.35
N GLY A 54 -10.62 -5.32 37.46
CA GLY A 54 -10.91 -5.42 36.03
C GLY A 54 -10.22 -4.33 35.20
N THR A 55 -10.59 -4.25 33.92
CA THR A 55 -10.02 -3.30 32.96
C THR A 55 -11.05 -2.26 32.53
N LEU A 56 -10.59 -1.06 32.21
CA LEU A 56 -11.40 0.03 31.64
C LEU A 56 -10.87 0.40 30.25
N VAL A 57 -11.75 0.76 29.33
CA VAL A 57 -11.37 1.26 28.00
C VAL A 57 -10.81 2.68 28.13
N THR A 58 -9.61 2.89 27.62
CA THR A 58 -8.86 4.15 27.68
C THR A 58 -8.52 4.73 26.31
N GLY A 59 -8.92 4.05 25.24
CA GLY A 59 -8.82 4.55 23.87
C GLY A 59 -9.28 3.52 22.85
N VAL A 60 -9.23 3.90 21.58
CA VAL A 60 -9.49 3.00 20.46
C VAL A 60 -8.40 3.23 19.42
N GLU A 61 -7.96 2.16 18.76
CA GLU A 61 -7.04 2.23 17.62
C GLU A 61 -7.70 1.58 16.41
N VAL A 62 -7.81 2.34 15.33
CA VAL A 62 -8.37 1.86 14.06
C VAL A 62 -7.24 1.70 13.08
N GLN A 63 -6.92 0.46 12.74
CA GLN A 63 -5.81 0.15 11.86
C GLN A 63 -6.00 -1.21 11.19
N GLY A 64 -5.25 -1.43 10.12
CA GLY A 64 -5.17 -2.73 9.46
C GLY A 64 -4.82 -2.59 8.00
N ASP A 65 -4.68 -3.74 7.36
CA ASP A 65 -4.24 -3.83 5.98
C ASP A 65 -5.37 -4.28 5.06
N ILE A 66 -5.44 -3.69 3.87
CA ILE A 66 -6.25 -4.21 2.76
C ILE A 66 -5.30 -4.64 1.65
N GLU A 67 -5.39 -5.89 1.26
CA GLU A 67 -4.61 -6.47 0.17
C GLU A 67 -5.52 -6.71 -1.05
N SER A 68 -4.96 -6.50 -2.23
CA SER A 68 -5.65 -6.68 -3.51
C SER A 68 -4.68 -7.20 -4.56
N GLU A 69 -5.22 -7.89 -5.56
CA GLU A 69 -4.49 -8.21 -6.77
C GLU A 69 -4.35 -6.96 -7.62
N TRP A 70 -3.14 -6.70 -8.12
CA TRP A 70 -2.84 -5.50 -8.86
C TRP A 70 -3.39 -5.59 -10.28
N ALA A 71 -4.17 -4.60 -10.67
CA ALA A 71 -4.78 -4.54 -11.99
C ALA A 71 -4.88 -3.09 -12.48
N TYR A 72 -4.90 -2.91 -13.81
CA TYR A 72 -4.91 -1.58 -14.38
C TYR A 72 -6.16 -0.77 -14.01
N GLY A 73 -5.96 0.42 -13.46
CA GLY A 73 -7.01 1.37 -13.10
C GLY A 73 -7.69 1.13 -11.75
N ILE A 74 -7.51 -0.05 -11.14
CA ILE A 74 -8.26 -0.44 -9.92
C ILE A 74 -7.76 0.32 -8.69
N GLN A 75 -6.44 0.31 -8.45
CA GLN A 75 -5.84 0.91 -7.27
C GLN A 75 -5.61 2.42 -7.40
N ASP A 76 -5.77 3.01 -8.60
CA ASP A 76 -5.39 4.38 -8.92
C ASP A 76 -5.92 5.43 -7.94
N LYS A 77 -7.17 5.28 -7.49
CA LYS A 77 -7.78 6.20 -6.54
C LYS A 77 -7.18 6.10 -5.15
N VAL A 78 -6.86 4.89 -4.69
CA VAL A 78 -6.20 4.70 -3.39
C VAL A 78 -4.74 5.16 -3.45
N LEU A 79 -4.08 5.02 -4.61
CA LEU A 79 -2.70 5.49 -4.82
C LEU A 79 -2.58 7.03 -4.71
N GLU A 80 -3.61 7.79 -5.10
CA GLU A 80 -3.62 9.25 -4.87
C GLU A 80 -3.44 9.60 -3.37
N LEU A 81 -3.95 8.75 -2.45
CA LEU A 81 -3.83 8.99 -1.02
C LEU A 81 -2.43 8.69 -0.48
N VAL A 82 -1.80 7.60 -0.90
CA VAL A 82 -0.42 7.32 -0.43
C VAL A 82 0.58 8.29 -1.04
N ALA A 83 0.33 8.75 -2.27
CA ALA A 83 1.19 9.72 -2.95
C ALA A 83 1.01 11.16 -2.44
N PHE A 84 -0.09 11.46 -1.74
CA PHE A 84 -0.55 12.82 -1.41
C PHE A 84 -0.59 13.74 -2.63
N ASN A 85 -1.00 13.19 -3.77
CA ASN A 85 -1.02 13.90 -5.03
C ASN A 85 -2.10 13.33 -5.94
N ALA A 86 -2.62 14.17 -6.84
CA ALA A 86 -3.55 13.71 -7.86
C ALA A 86 -2.79 13.22 -9.09
N TRP A 87 -3.40 12.30 -9.84
CA TRP A 87 -2.93 11.98 -11.19
C TRP A 87 -3.02 13.22 -12.08
N ASN A 88 -1.92 13.57 -12.73
CA ASN A 88 -1.86 14.67 -13.70
C ASN A 88 -1.29 14.15 -15.03
N ASN A 89 -2.06 14.27 -16.11
CA ASN A 89 -1.66 13.73 -17.43
C ASN A 89 -1.14 12.29 -17.36
N ASN A 90 -1.84 11.43 -16.61
CA ASN A 90 -1.48 10.03 -16.37
C ASN A 90 -0.18 9.79 -15.58
N VAL A 91 0.40 10.80 -14.95
CA VAL A 91 1.54 10.66 -14.04
C VAL A 91 1.10 10.92 -12.60
N LEU A 92 1.49 10.04 -11.69
CA LEU A 92 1.36 10.20 -10.25
C LEU A 92 2.76 10.34 -9.64
N SER A 93 3.03 11.47 -9.00
CA SER A 93 4.28 11.69 -8.28
C SER A 93 4.07 11.48 -6.78
N PHE A 94 4.91 10.65 -6.17
CA PHE A 94 4.88 10.39 -4.72
C PHE A 94 5.59 11.49 -3.95
N GLY A 95 5.16 11.73 -2.69
CA GLY A 95 5.72 12.80 -1.86
C GLY A 95 5.07 14.17 -2.11
N GLY A 96 3.81 14.20 -2.51
CA GLY A 96 3.03 15.43 -2.57
C GLY A 96 2.57 15.92 -1.19
N THR A 97 1.78 16.99 -1.18
CA THR A 97 1.25 17.62 0.04
C THR A 97 -0.29 17.70 0.06
N THR A 98 -0.96 17.16 -0.96
CA THR A 98 -2.42 17.17 -1.07
C THR A 98 -3.00 15.97 -0.34
N ARG A 99 -3.24 16.15 0.96
CA ARG A 99 -3.82 15.11 1.81
C ARG A 99 -5.32 14.96 1.58
N LYS A 100 -5.77 13.72 1.43
CA LYS A 100 -7.19 13.34 1.37
C LYS A 100 -7.45 12.25 2.42
N THR A 101 -8.70 12.09 2.83
CA THR A 101 -9.15 11.01 3.71
C THR A 101 -10.20 10.15 3.01
N LEU A 102 -10.29 8.90 3.44
CA LEU A 102 -11.29 7.93 2.99
C LEU A 102 -12.25 7.59 4.11
N SER A 103 -13.49 7.31 3.73
CA SER A 103 -14.33 6.39 4.46
C SER A 103 -14.21 5.00 3.85
N ILE A 104 -14.13 3.98 4.70
CA ILE A 104 -14.05 2.58 4.29
C ILE A 104 -15.19 1.82 4.96
N ILE A 105 -15.99 1.10 4.18
CA ILE A 105 -16.99 0.17 4.71
C ILE A 105 -16.46 -1.23 4.56
N ARG A 106 -16.41 -1.97 5.66
CA ARG A 106 -16.26 -3.43 5.68
C ARG A 106 -17.61 -4.04 6.02
N GLY A 107 -18.19 -4.80 5.09
CA GLY A 107 -19.54 -5.33 5.24
C GLY A 107 -19.61 -6.85 5.15
N PHE A 108 -20.54 -7.43 5.92
CA PHE A 108 -20.96 -8.82 5.86
C PHE A 108 -22.44 -8.84 5.47
N SER A 109 -22.68 -8.93 4.16
CA SER A 109 -23.97 -8.63 3.54
C SER A 109 -25.08 -9.65 3.81
N ASP A 110 -24.76 -10.84 4.30
CA ASP A 110 -25.74 -11.88 4.64
C ASP A 110 -26.29 -11.80 6.07
N ILE A 111 -25.67 -10.99 6.91
CA ILE A 111 -26.05 -10.84 8.31
C ILE A 111 -26.28 -9.38 8.70
N ASP A 112 -26.43 -8.50 7.70
CA ASP A 112 -26.71 -7.08 7.90
C ASP A 112 -25.74 -6.46 8.92
N ASN A 113 -24.43 -6.67 8.71
CA ASN A 113 -23.40 -6.17 9.61
C ASN A 113 -22.35 -5.39 8.82
N PHE A 114 -22.30 -4.09 9.04
CA PHE A 114 -21.41 -3.17 8.36
C PHE A 114 -20.60 -2.36 9.37
N GLN A 115 -19.30 -2.25 9.12
CA GLN A 115 -18.38 -1.43 9.91
C GLN A 115 -17.89 -0.31 9.01
N ALA A 116 -18.28 0.93 9.32
CA ALA A 116 -17.78 2.10 8.62
C ALA A 116 -16.62 2.71 9.42
N PHE A 117 -15.49 2.86 8.75
CA PHE A 117 -14.30 3.52 9.24
C PHE A 117 -14.21 4.89 8.56
N THR A 118 -14.00 5.95 9.34
CA THR A 118 -13.94 7.34 8.85
C THR A 118 -12.64 8.00 9.29
N GLY A 119 -12.21 9.03 8.55
CA GLY A 119 -10.91 9.66 8.72
C GLY A 119 -9.77 8.69 8.40
N CYS A 120 -9.96 7.78 7.42
CA CYS A 120 -8.94 6.82 7.05
C CYS A 120 -7.86 7.48 6.18
N HIS A 121 -6.61 7.26 6.56
CA HIS A 121 -5.42 7.61 5.80
C HIS A 121 -4.71 6.33 5.34
N ILE A 122 -4.10 6.38 4.16
CA ILE A 122 -3.22 5.31 3.67
C ILE A 122 -1.80 5.64 4.11
N ASN A 123 -1.33 4.95 5.16
CA ASN A 123 0.01 5.16 5.69
C ASN A 123 1.08 4.63 4.74
N GLN A 124 0.89 3.40 4.29
CA GLN A 124 1.88 2.68 3.50
C GLN A 124 1.22 1.96 2.34
N TRP A 125 1.91 1.93 1.21
CA TRP A 125 1.60 1.07 0.08
C TRP A 125 2.81 0.18 -0.22
N THR A 126 2.55 -1.12 -0.38
CA THR A 126 3.54 -2.08 -0.84
C THR A 126 3.05 -2.72 -2.14
N LEU A 127 3.88 -2.71 -3.17
CA LEU A 127 3.70 -3.42 -4.43
C LEU A 127 4.67 -4.60 -4.47
N SER A 128 4.15 -5.82 -4.62
CA SER A 128 4.95 -7.03 -4.62
C SER A 128 4.80 -7.77 -5.95
N ILE A 129 5.95 -8.01 -6.59
CA ILE A 129 6.06 -8.65 -7.90
C ILE A 129 6.86 -9.94 -7.68
N PRO A 130 6.17 -11.09 -7.56
CA PRO A 130 6.84 -12.36 -7.32
C PRO A 130 7.54 -12.86 -8.59
N ASP A 131 8.38 -13.88 -8.44
CA ASP A 131 9.02 -14.63 -9.53
C ASP A 131 7.97 -15.44 -10.32
N SER A 132 7.01 -16.02 -9.59
CA SER A 132 5.87 -16.71 -10.17
C SER A 132 4.62 -16.40 -9.37
N GLY A 133 3.64 -15.77 -10.02
CA GLY A 133 2.34 -15.50 -9.40
C GLY A 133 1.70 -14.20 -9.86
N ILE A 134 0.66 -13.81 -9.13
CA ILE A 134 -0.08 -12.57 -9.33
C ILE A 134 0.64 -11.43 -8.61
N VAL A 135 0.72 -10.26 -9.25
CA VAL A 135 1.25 -9.04 -8.63
C VAL A 135 0.22 -8.56 -7.60
N THR A 136 0.67 -8.25 -6.39
CA THR A 136 -0.22 -7.82 -5.31
C THR A 136 0.08 -6.41 -4.85
N SER A 137 -0.92 -5.77 -4.25
CA SER A 137 -0.76 -4.52 -3.55
C SER A 137 -1.40 -4.56 -2.19
N LYS A 138 -0.67 -4.05 -1.21
CA LYS A 138 -1.06 -3.97 0.18
C LYS A 138 -1.11 -2.50 0.61
N PHE A 139 -2.21 -2.11 1.26
CA PHE A 139 -2.41 -0.77 1.78
C PHE A 139 -2.57 -0.82 3.29
N ALA A 140 -1.62 -0.24 4.02
CA ALA A 140 -1.72 -0.08 5.46
C ALA A 140 -2.53 1.18 5.79
N ILE A 141 -3.61 1.00 6.53
CA ILE A 141 -4.59 2.04 6.83
C ILE A 141 -4.55 2.38 8.30
N MET A 142 -4.69 3.67 8.60
CA MET A 142 -5.01 4.17 9.94
C MET A 142 -6.27 5.03 9.86
N GLY A 143 -7.21 4.81 10.76
CA GLY A 143 -8.47 5.55 10.84
C GLY A 143 -8.65 6.29 12.15
N MET A 144 -9.62 7.19 12.19
CA MET A 144 -9.95 7.95 13.41
C MET A 144 -11.12 7.34 14.17
N LYS A 145 -12.03 6.65 13.48
CA LYS A 145 -13.27 6.16 14.09
C LYS A 145 -13.79 4.93 13.36
N ARG A 146 -14.40 4.01 14.12
CA ARG A 146 -15.24 2.93 13.60
C ARG A 146 -16.65 3.07 14.15
N THR A 147 -17.64 2.98 13.26
CA THR A 147 -19.06 2.95 13.60
C THR A 147 -19.71 1.70 13.00
N ALA A 148 -20.46 0.96 13.82
CA ALA A 148 -21.21 -0.21 13.35
C ALA A 148 -22.59 0.20 12.82
N TYR A 149 -23.05 -0.49 11.79
CA TYR A 149 -24.35 -0.31 11.16
C TYR A 149 -24.98 -1.65 10.83
N GLU A 150 -26.31 -1.70 10.91
CA GLU A 150 -27.10 -2.84 10.40
C GLU A 150 -27.37 -2.70 8.90
N VAL A 151 -27.43 -1.48 8.39
CA VAL A 151 -27.60 -1.18 6.97
C VAL A 151 -26.39 -0.41 6.46
N ALA A 152 -25.85 -0.82 5.31
CA ALA A 152 -24.71 -0.14 4.70
C ALA A 152 -25.01 1.38 4.53
N PRO A 153 -24.05 2.26 4.85
CA PRO A 153 -24.21 3.70 4.65
C PRO A 153 -24.68 4.06 3.23
N THR A 154 -25.60 5.04 3.16
CA THR A 154 -26.23 5.47 1.91
C THR A 154 -25.25 6.18 0.98
N GLY A 155 -25.49 6.11 -0.33
CA GLY A 155 -24.70 6.83 -1.33
C GLY A 155 -24.75 6.17 -2.69
N THR A 156 -24.13 6.82 -3.67
CA THR A 156 -23.95 6.24 -5.01
C THR A 156 -22.83 5.21 -4.94
N VAL A 157 -23.11 3.98 -5.36
CA VAL A 157 -22.13 2.88 -5.33
C VAL A 157 -21.75 2.49 -6.76
N THR A 158 -20.47 2.66 -7.09
CA THR A 158 -19.86 2.09 -8.28
C THR A 158 -19.45 0.64 -7.98
N PRO A 159 -19.87 -0.35 -8.80
CA PRO A 159 -19.43 -1.73 -8.64
C PRO A 159 -17.92 -1.87 -8.88
N ALA A 160 -17.35 -2.98 -8.41
CA ALA A 160 -15.97 -3.30 -8.73
C ALA A 160 -15.84 -3.55 -10.24
N VAL A 161 -14.77 -3.07 -10.85
CA VAL A 161 -14.49 -3.30 -12.26
C VAL A 161 -13.86 -4.68 -12.40
N ASP A 162 -14.37 -5.49 -13.33
CA ASP A 162 -13.71 -6.73 -13.75
C ASP A 162 -12.46 -6.39 -14.56
N ALA A 163 -11.30 -6.41 -13.89
CA ALA A 163 -10.00 -6.22 -14.52
C ALA A 163 -9.17 -7.49 -14.39
N VAL A 164 -8.38 -7.80 -15.41
CA VAL A 164 -7.47 -8.95 -15.39
C VAL A 164 -6.27 -8.61 -14.51
N PRO A 165 -5.98 -9.39 -13.45
CA PRO A 165 -4.81 -9.19 -12.62
C PRO A 165 -3.51 -9.29 -13.42
N LEU A 166 -2.54 -8.45 -13.07
CA LEU A 166 -1.20 -8.53 -13.60
C LEU A 166 -0.43 -9.67 -12.93
N THR A 167 0.43 -10.33 -13.68
CA THR A 167 1.25 -11.46 -13.18
C THR A 167 2.73 -11.15 -13.34
N SER A 168 3.61 -12.02 -12.85
CA SER A 168 5.06 -11.88 -13.09
C SER A 168 5.39 -11.84 -14.59
N LEU A 169 4.58 -12.48 -15.45
CA LEU A 169 4.70 -12.43 -16.92
C LEU A 169 4.27 -11.10 -17.55
N SER A 170 3.53 -10.27 -16.80
CA SER A 170 3.16 -8.92 -17.22
C SER A 170 4.31 -7.92 -17.09
N THR A 171 5.43 -8.35 -16.49
CA THR A 171 6.65 -7.54 -16.37
C THR A 171 7.21 -7.19 -17.74
N GLY A 172 7.37 -5.89 -18.00
CA GLY A 172 8.09 -5.38 -19.16
C GLY A 172 9.58 -5.24 -18.90
N ASP A 173 10.21 -4.26 -19.55
CA ASP A 173 11.62 -3.99 -19.32
C ASP A 173 11.87 -3.42 -17.91
N ILE A 174 12.99 -3.85 -17.34
CA ILE A 174 13.56 -3.35 -16.09
C ILE A 174 14.86 -2.67 -16.47
N LEU A 175 14.94 -1.37 -16.22
CA LEU A 175 16.06 -0.53 -16.65
C LEU A 175 16.81 -0.02 -15.43
N ILE A 176 18.14 -0.05 -15.50
CA ILE A 176 19.02 0.56 -14.52
C ILE A 176 19.80 1.65 -15.22
N ASP A 177 19.71 2.87 -14.70
CA ASP A 177 20.23 4.08 -15.33
C ASP A 177 19.73 4.29 -16.78
N GLY A 178 18.51 3.81 -17.06
CA GLY A 178 17.85 3.94 -18.38
C GLY A 178 18.22 2.86 -19.39
N GLU A 179 19.07 1.90 -19.03
CA GLU A 179 19.49 0.82 -19.93
C GLU A 179 19.14 -0.58 -19.40
N LYS A 180 18.83 -1.49 -20.33
CA LYS A 180 18.74 -2.92 -20.04
C LYS A 180 20.13 -3.54 -20.19
N LYS A 181 20.80 -3.78 -19.07
CA LYS A 181 22.16 -4.34 -19.08
C LYS A 181 22.14 -5.88 -19.23
N PRO A 182 23.00 -6.47 -20.08
CA PRO A 182 23.09 -7.93 -20.24
C PRO A 182 23.39 -8.66 -18.93
N GLY A 183 22.78 -9.83 -18.72
CA GLY A 183 23.02 -10.66 -17.52
C GLY A 183 22.32 -10.20 -16.24
N MET A 184 21.64 -9.05 -16.26
CA MET A 184 20.81 -8.57 -15.15
C MET A 184 19.40 -9.17 -15.26
N CYS A 185 19.24 -10.40 -14.76
CA CYS A 185 17.93 -11.06 -14.67
C CYS A 185 17.34 -10.79 -13.29
N ILE A 186 16.39 -9.86 -13.19
CA ILE A 186 15.65 -9.58 -11.96
C ILE A 186 14.42 -10.49 -11.91
N THR A 187 14.29 -11.24 -10.81
CA THR A 187 13.22 -12.24 -10.63
C THR A 187 12.10 -11.74 -9.74
N GLN A 188 12.39 -10.89 -8.77
CA GLN A 188 11.42 -10.39 -7.79
C GLN A 188 11.68 -8.92 -7.53
N ILE A 189 10.59 -8.16 -7.31
CA ILE A 189 10.66 -6.76 -6.89
C ILE A 189 9.59 -6.51 -5.84
N GLU A 190 9.99 -5.80 -4.80
CA GLU A 190 9.08 -5.19 -3.83
C GLU A 190 9.38 -3.70 -3.73
N LEU A 191 8.33 -2.88 -3.83
CA LEU A 191 8.40 -1.45 -3.54
C LEU A 191 7.47 -1.16 -2.36
N THR A 192 7.96 -0.40 -1.40
CA THR A 192 7.18 0.18 -0.31
C THR A 192 7.31 1.71 -0.33
N ILE A 193 6.17 2.40 -0.29
CA ILE A 193 6.08 3.84 -0.03
C ILE A 193 5.37 4.01 1.32
N ASP A 194 6.06 4.59 2.29
CA ASP A 194 5.57 4.80 3.67
C ASP A 194 5.60 6.29 4.01
N ASN A 195 4.48 6.85 4.46
CA ASN A 195 4.36 8.24 4.91
C ASN A 195 4.72 8.43 6.40
N THR A 196 5.07 7.33 7.08
CA THR A 196 5.44 7.25 8.51
C THR A 196 4.50 8.05 9.40
N MET A 197 3.21 7.92 9.14
CA MET A 197 2.18 8.67 9.83
C MET A 197 2.05 8.24 11.28
N GLN A 198 1.58 9.16 12.13
CA GLN A 198 1.37 8.94 13.55
C GLN A 198 -0.01 9.43 13.99
N ILE A 199 -0.62 8.69 14.91
CA ILE A 199 -1.87 9.09 15.57
C ILE A 199 -1.53 10.10 16.66
N GLN A 200 -2.05 11.32 16.54
CA GLN A 200 -1.98 12.31 17.60
C GLN A 200 -3.14 12.09 18.57
N LYS A 201 -2.80 11.62 19.78
CA LYS A 201 -3.77 11.46 20.86
C LYS A 201 -3.93 12.75 21.66
N CYS A 202 -5.18 13.18 21.87
CA CYS A 202 -5.50 14.33 22.72
C CYS A 202 -6.71 14.01 23.60
N LEU A 203 -6.74 14.59 24.80
CA LEU A 203 -7.90 14.56 25.68
C LEU A 203 -9.02 15.43 25.10
N ASP A 204 -10.27 15.12 25.44
CA ASP A 204 -11.47 15.82 24.94
C ASP A 204 -11.75 15.64 23.43
N TYR A 205 -11.25 14.54 22.84
CA TYR A 205 -11.58 14.11 21.49
C TYR A 205 -12.22 12.73 21.52
N GLU A 206 -13.11 12.46 20.56
CA GLU A 206 -13.70 11.13 20.39
C GLU A 206 -12.59 10.09 20.20
N ASN A 207 -12.66 8.97 20.93
CA ASN A 207 -11.64 7.90 20.95
C ASN A 207 -10.22 8.36 21.35
N ASN A 208 -10.07 9.57 21.91
CA ASN A 208 -8.79 10.22 22.19
C ASN A 208 -7.92 10.45 20.94
N ILE A 209 -8.51 10.58 19.74
CA ILE A 209 -7.78 10.82 18.49
C ILE A 209 -8.12 12.22 17.97
N ALA A 210 -7.14 13.13 17.97
CA ALA A 210 -7.31 14.47 17.42
C ALA A 210 -7.02 14.52 15.91
N ALA A 211 -5.94 13.88 15.48
CA ALA A 211 -5.51 13.88 14.09
C ALA A 211 -4.61 12.67 13.78
N ILE A 212 -4.46 12.37 12.49
CA ILE A 212 -3.40 11.52 11.97
C ILE A 212 -2.48 12.43 11.16
N LEU A 213 -1.20 12.41 11.48
CA LEU A 213 -0.20 13.30 10.91
C LEU A 213 0.86 12.49 10.17
N GLU A 214 1.06 12.80 8.90
CA GLU A 214 2.22 12.38 8.14
C GLU A 214 3.51 13.03 8.67
N THR A 215 4.64 12.34 8.52
CA THR A 215 5.93 12.89 8.92
C THR A 215 6.87 12.99 7.72
N ILE A 216 7.39 11.86 7.24
CA ILE A 216 8.30 11.81 6.09
C ILE A 216 7.91 10.68 5.15
N MET A 217 7.90 10.95 3.85
CA MET A 217 7.74 9.89 2.86
C MET A 217 9.07 9.16 2.69
N LYS A 218 9.05 7.84 2.90
CA LYS A 218 10.16 6.93 2.66
C LYS A 218 9.77 5.97 1.55
N GLY A 219 10.54 5.97 0.47
CA GLY A 219 10.50 4.92 -0.53
C GLY A 219 11.60 3.90 -0.26
N SER A 220 11.26 2.64 -0.12
CA SER A 220 12.21 1.55 0.07
C SER A 220 11.75 0.28 -0.63
N GLY A 221 12.61 -0.70 -0.75
CA GLY A 221 12.22 -1.96 -1.35
C GLY A 221 13.39 -2.91 -1.51
N ASN A 222 13.12 -4.00 -2.21
CA ASN A 222 14.12 -4.98 -2.57
C ASN A 222 13.90 -5.50 -3.99
N PHE A 223 14.96 -5.96 -4.63
CA PHE A 223 14.86 -6.74 -5.84
C PHE A 223 15.89 -7.87 -5.84
N THR A 224 15.49 -9.03 -6.34
CA THR A 224 16.36 -10.20 -6.47
C THR A 224 16.90 -10.26 -7.89
N ILE A 225 18.22 -10.36 -8.04
CA ILE A 225 18.90 -10.31 -9.34
C ILE A 225 19.98 -11.40 -9.46
N ALA A 226 20.11 -11.97 -10.66
CA ALA A 226 21.22 -12.86 -10.99
C ALA A 226 22.57 -12.14 -10.89
N TRP A 227 23.58 -12.85 -10.37
CA TRP A 227 24.92 -12.33 -10.27
C TRP A 227 25.60 -12.34 -11.64
N SER A 228 26.01 -11.16 -12.08
CA SER A 228 26.68 -10.93 -13.35
C SER A 228 27.76 -9.87 -13.17
N LYS A 229 28.60 -9.65 -14.19
CA LYS A 229 29.58 -8.56 -14.18
C LYS A 229 28.91 -7.19 -13.92
N ASN A 230 27.77 -6.93 -14.58
CA ASN A 230 27.02 -5.68 -14.41
C ASN A 230 26.40 -5.58 -13.00
N THR A 231 25.98 -6.70 -12.42
CA THR A 231 25.48 -6.77 -11.04
C THR A 231 26.60 -6.48 -10.03
N ALA A 232 27.82 -6.96 -10.29
CA ALA A 232 28.99 -6.66 -9.47
C ALA A 232 29.38 -5.17 -9.55
N GLU A 233 29.29 -4.54 -10.73
CA GLU A 233 29.48 -3.08 -10.86
C GLU A 233 28.43 -2.29 -10.07
N LEU A 234 27.18 -2.76 -10.04
CA LEU A 234 26.13 -2.19 -9.19
C LEU A 234 26.43 -2.37 -7.69
N TYR A 235 26.98 -3.53 -7.31
CA TYR A 235 27.40 -3.81 -5.94
C TYR A 235 28.47 -2.83 -5.45
N GLU A 236 29.44 -2.46 -6.29
CA GLU A 236 30.49 -1.50 -5.92
C GLU A 236 29.94 -0.08 -5.64
N LYS A 237 28.86 0.32 -6.32
CA LYS A 237 28.22 1.64 -6.12
C LYS A 237 27.76 1.88 -4.67
N GLN A 238 27.44 0.81 -3.93
CA GLN A 238 27.00 0.94 -2.53
C GLN A 238 28.10 1.51 -1.61
N PHE A 239 29.38 1.25 -1.90
CA PHE A 239 30.49 1.76 -1.07
C PHE A 239 30.82 3.22 -1.34
N LEU A 240 30.40 3.73 -2.51
CA LEU A 240 30.58 5.12 -2.93
C LEU A 240 29.32 5.97 -2.70
N ASN A 241 28.24 5.38 -2.19
CA ASN A 241 26.91 5.98 -2.10
C ASN A 241 26.44 6.59 -3.44
N GLU A 242 26.82 5.98 -4.57
CA GLU A 242 26.43 6.44 -5.89
C GLU A 242 24.98 6.01 -6.17
N PRO A 243 24.03 6.94 -6.38
CA PRO A 243 22.65 6.60 -6.65
C PRO A 243 22.48 6.03 -8.06
N ILE A 244 21.51 5.13 -8.23
CA ILE A 244 21.08 4.63 -9.54
C ILE A 244 19.63 5.03 -9.83
N GLY A 245 19.28 5.10 -11.11
CA GLY A 245 17.88 5.13 -11.54
C GLY A 245 17.35 3.72 -11.74
N LEU A 246 16.18 3.40 -11.18
CA LEU A 246 15.47 2.14 -11.42
C LEU A 246 14.14 2.44 -12.12
N GLU A 247 13.88 1.78 -13.23
CA GLU A 247 12.60 1.86 -13.93
C GLU A 247 12.04 0.45 -14.14
N TYR A 248 10.76 0.31 -13.87
CA TYR A 248 10.04 -0.95 -13.97
C TYR A 248 8.72 -0.73 -14.69
N SER A 249 8.33 -1.69 -15.53
CA SER A 249 7.05 -1.62 -16.23
C SER A 249 6.19 -2.86 -16.10
N LEU A 250 4.88 -2.64 -16.05
CA LEU A 250 3.85 -3.68 -16.05
C LEU A 250 2.92 -3.44 -17.23
N LYS A 251 2.64 -4.47 -18.01
CA LYS A 251 1.74 -4.41 -19.15
C LYS A 251 0.64 -5.46 -19.01
N ASP A 252 -0.61 -5.04 -19.13
CA ASP A 252 -1.75 -5.95 -19.16
C ASP A 252 -1.87 -6.64 -20.54
N THR A 253 -2.79 -7.59 -20.64
CA THR A 253 -3.07 -8.31 -21.88
C THR A 253 -3.72 -7.44 -22.97
N ALA A 254 -4.39 -6.34 -22.57
CA ALA A 254 -5.03 -5.40 -23.48
C ALA A 254 -4.07 -4.36 -24.06
N GLY A 255 -2.87 -4.20 -23.50
CA GLY A 255 -1.85 -3.26 -23.92
C GLY A 255 -1.70 -2.01 -23.03
N ASN A 256 -2.50 -1.86 -21.98
CA ASN A 256 -2.30 -0.81 -20.98
C ASN A 256 -1.03 -1.09 -20.17
N LYS A 257 -0.29 -0.03 -19.85
CA LYS A 257 1.00 -0.13 -19.18
C LYS A 257 1.09 0.80 -17.98
N TYR A 258 1.67 0.31 -16.90
CA TYR A 258 2.27 1.15 -15.86
C TYR A 258 3.77 1.21 -16.04
N THR A 259 4.36 2.37 -15.75
CA THR A 259 5.80 2.55 -15.65
C THR A 259 6.10 3.23 -14.33
N LEU A 260 6.74 2.50 -13.43
CA LEU A 260 7.23 2.96 -12.15
C LEU A 260 8.68 3.41 -12.34
N LYS A 261 8.96 4.67 -12.02
CA LYS A 261 10.29 5.25 -12.12
C LYS A 261 10.74 5.75 -10.77
N LEU A 262 11.91 5.26 -10.34
CA LEU A 262 12.62 5.60 -9.12
C LEU A 262 13.94 6.26 -9.54
N PRO A 263 13.97 7.61 -9.73
CA PRO A 263 15.07 8.26 -10.43
C PRO A 263 16.41 8.22 -9.69
N LYS A 264 16.35 8.17 -8.35
CA LYS A 264 17.52 8.10 -7.48
C LYS A 264 17.24 7.13 -6.35
N VAL A 265 17.90 5.98 -6.39
CA VAL A 265 17.89 5.00 -5.31
C VAL A 265 19.32 4.66 -4.91
N GLN A 266 19.54 4.57 -3.60
CA GLN A 266 20.75 4.01 -3.02
C GLN A 266 20.50 2.53 -2.80
N VAL A 267 21.43 1.69 -3.24
CA VAL A 267 21.29 0.24 -3.14
C VAL A 267 22.29 -0.34 -2.15
N SER A 268 21.93 -1.46 -1.53
CA SER A 268 22.85 -2.25 -0.71
C SER A 268 22.53 -3.73 -0.82
N ALA A 269 23.56 -4.56 -0.95
CA ALA A 269 23.43 -6.01 -1.08
C ALA A 269 24.66 -6.71 -0.48
N PRO A 270 24.52 -7.97 -0.05
CA PRO A 270 25.66 -8.85 0.20
C PRO A 270 26.21 -9.44 -1.11
N LEU A 271 27.48 -9.91 -1.07
CA LEU A 271 28.00 -10.78 -2.13
C LEU A 271 27.24 -12.12 -2.11
N PRO A 272 26.88 -12.68 -3.27
CA PRO A 272 26.19 -13.97 -3.32
C PRO A 272 27.15 -15.12 -2.98
N SER A 273 26.57 -16.21 -2.49
CA SER A 273 27.26 -17.48 -2.24
C SER A 273 26.33 -18.62 -2.63
N GLY A 274 26.88 -19.71 -3.14
CA GLY A 274 26.13 -20.87 -3.61
C GLY A 274 27.02 -22.07 -3.91
N GLY A 275 26.42 -23.25 -4.05
CA GLY A 275 27.09 -24.47 -4.45
C GLY A 275 27.47 -24.47 -5.94
N ALA A 276 28.28 -25.45 -6.35
CA ALA A 276 28.80 -25.54 -7.72
C ALA A 276 27.71 -25.69 -8.80
N GLY A 277 26.51 -26.13 -8.45
CA GLY A 277 25.36 -26.28 -9.37
C GLY A 277 24.40 -25.10 -9.37
N ASP A 278 24.63 -24.07 -8.54
CA ASP A 278 23.66 -23.01 -8.33
C ASP A 278 23.87 -21.83 -9.29
N VAL A 279 22.76 -21.26 -9.77
CA VAL A 279 22.79 -19.94 -10.39
C VAL A 279 22.84 -18.92 -9.26
N LEU A 280 23.97 -18.21 -9.14
CA LEU A 280 24.14 -17.21 -8.09
C LEU A 280 23.18 -16.04 -8.28
N THR A 281 22.43 -15.72 -7.23
CA THR A 281 21.55 -14.55 -7.14
C THR A 281 21.84 -13.79 -5.85
N THR A 282 21.61 -12.48 -5.85
CA THR A 282 21.63 -11.67 -4.63
C THR A 282 20.40 -10.79 -4.55
N GLN A 283 20.02 -10.38 -3.35
CA GLN A 283 18.95 -9.43 -3.11
C GLN A 283 19.56 -8.06 -2.80
N PHE A 284 19.24 -7.07 -3.64
CA PHE A 284 19.53 -5.68 -3.36
C PHE A 284 18.35 -5.06 -2.63
N SER A 285 18.63 -4.51 -1.45
CA SER A 285 17.76 -3.52 -0.82
C SER A 285 18.00 -2.16 -1.46
N PHE A 286 16.98 -1.33 -1.53
CA PHE A 286 17.12 0.05 -2.00
C PHE A 286 16.31 1.03 -1.17
N THR A 287 16.79 2.27 -1.14
CA THR A 287 16.09 3.43 -0.56
C THR A 287 16.07 4.57 -1.57
N VAL A 288 14.92 5.24 -1.70
CA VAL A 288 14.76 6.42 -2.57
C VAL A 288 15.42 7.63 -1.91
N ALA A 289 16.19 8.40 -2.68
CA ALA A 289 16.91 9.57 -2.21
C ALA A 289 16.59 10.83 -3.01
N ASP A 290 16.19 11.91 -2.34
CA ASP A 290 16.07 13.30 -2.81
C ASP A 290 15.21 13.58 -4.06
N VAL A 291 14.70 12.58 -4.77
CA VAL A 291 13.87 12.73 -5.97
C VAL A 291 12.66 11.82 -5.88
N ALA A 292 11.49 12.43 -6.05
CA ALA A 292 10.20 11.76 -5.99
C ALA A 292 10.11 10.60 -7.02
N PRO A 293 9.68 9.41 -6.57
CA PRO A 293 9.22 8.36 -7.48
C PRO A 293 8.01 8.82 -8.28
N THR A 294 7.83 8.23 -9.45
CA THR A 294 6.65 8.47 -10.29
C THR A 294 6.07 7.17 -10.79
N LEU A 295 4.74 7.07 -10.83
CA LEU A 295 4.00 6.01 -11.49
C LEU A 295 3.26 6.62 -12.68
N THR A 296 3.54 6.13 -13.88
CA THR A 296 2.92 6.63 -15.12
C THR A 296 1.99 5.57 -15.70
N ARG A 297 0.76 5.97 -16.01
CA ARG A 297 -0.22 5.19 -16.78
C ARG A 297 -0.05 5.48 -18.26
N ILE A 298 -0.04 4.43 -19.05
CA ILE A 298 -0.03 4.51 -20.51
C ILE A 298 -1.22 3.67 -20.96
N PRO A 299 -2.39 4.28 -21.19
CA PRO A 299 -3.54 3.56 -21.70
C PRO A 299 -3.25 3.08 -23.13
N VAL A 300 -3.84 1.96 -23.53
CA VAL A 300 -3.80 1.53 -24.92
C VAL A 300 -4.49 2.60 -25.77
N VAL A 301 -3.81 3.07 -26.81
CA VAL A 301 -4.43 3.97 -27.79
C VAL A 301 -5.33 3.08 -28.65
N ALA A 302 -6.65 3.17 -28.48
CA ALA A 302 -7.57 2.60 -29.45
C ALA A 302 -7.24 3.24 -30.79
N GLY A 303 -6.81 2.45 -31.77
CA GLY A 303 -6.59 2.93 -33.13
C GLY A 303 -7.88 3.58 -33.68
N PRO A 304 -7.76 4.51 -34.63
CA PRO A 304 -8.94 5.12 -35.27
C PRO A 304 -9.83 4.09 -35.95
#